data_AF-X1MKE1-F1
#
_entry.id   AF-X1MKE1-F1
#
_cell.length_a   1.000
_cell.length_b   1.000
_cell.length_c   1.000
_cell.angle_alpha   90.00
_cell.angle_beta   90.00
_cell.angle_gamma   90.00
#
_symmetry.space_group_name_H-M   'P 1'
#
loop_
_entity.id
_entity.type
_entity.pdbx_description
1 polymer ?
#
loop_
_entity_poly.entity_id
_entity_poly.type
_entity_poly.pdbx_seq_one_letter_code
_entity_poly.pdbx_strand_id
1 'polypeptide(L)' 'MTSPQRAVVSDSTPLIYLGKIGRLDIIRDVFQKIYIPEAVFDEAVTQGKALNMSDASII' A
#
# COMPACT_ATOMS: atom_id res chain seq x y z
N MET A 1 -20.16 4.68 21.83
CA MET A 1 -19.84 3.34 21.27
C MET A 1 -18.79 3.55 20.19
N THR A 2 -17.56 3.08 20.39
CA THR A 2 -16.51 3.17 19.36
C THR A 2 -16.82 2.16 18.26
N SER A 3 -16.92 2.62 17.01
CA SER A 3 -16.99 1.72 15.86
C SER A 3 -15.76 0.79 15.86
N PRO A 4 -15.90 -0.49 15.46
CA PRO A 4 -14.75 -1.38 15.40
C PRO A 4 -13.70 -0.81 14.44
N GLN A 5 -12.44 -0.74 14.89
CA GLN A 5 -11.33 -0.32 14.06
C GLN A 5 -11.17 -1.33 12.91
N ARG A 6 -11.37 -0.88 11.68
CA ARG A 6 -11.36 -1.75 10.49
C ARG A 6 -9.95 -1.97 9.97
N ALA A 7 -9.15 -2.78 10.66
CA ALA A 7 -7.85 -3.17 10.13
C ALA A 7 -7.98 -4.01 8.84
N VAL A 8 -7.18 -3.69 7.82
CA VAL A 8 -7.09 -4.49 6.58
C VAL A 8 -5.65 -4.86 6.27
N VAL A 9 -5.48 -5.93 5.49
CA VAL A 9 -4.21 -6.30 4.87
C VAL A 9 -4.30 -5.93 3.39
N SER A 10 -3.30 -5.21 2.88
CA SER A 10 -3.26 -4.77 1.48
C SER A 10 -2.17 -5.51 0.71
N ASP A 11 -2.53 -5.98 -0.48
CA ASP A 11 -1.60 -6.52 -1.47
C ASP A 11 -0.99 -5.39 -2.33
N SER A 12 -0.06 -5.72 -3.24
CA SER A 12 0.67 -4.77 -4.08
C SER A 12 -0.24 -4.00 -5.04
N THR A 13 -1.21 -4.68 -5.68
CA THR A 13 -2.07 -4.07 -6.71
C THR A 13 -2.78 -2.80 -6.24
N PRO A 14 -3.58 -2.80 -5.16
CA PRO A 14 -4.22 -1.57 -4.68
C PRO A 14 -3.20 -0.47 -4.30
N LEU A 15 -2.05 -0.83 -3.74
CA LEU A 15 -0.99 0.14 -3.39
C LEU A 15 -0.38 0.79 -4.63
N ILE A 16 -0.04 -0.01 -5.64
CA ILE A 16 0.52 0.46 -6.92
C ILE A 16 -0.46 1.40 -7.62
N TYR A 17 -1.72 0.96 -7.81
CA TYR A 17 -2.67 1.75 -8.60
C TYR A 17 -3.10 3.03 -7.89
N LEU A 18 -3.26 3.01 -6.56
CA LEU A 18 -3.53 4.22 -5.79
C LEU A 18 -2.32 5.14 -5.72
N GLY A 19 -1.11 4.59 -5.55
CA GLY A 19 0.14 5.35 -5.63
C GLY A 19 0.27 6.07 -6.98
N LYS A 20 -0.06 5.39 -8.09
CA LYS A 20 0.05 5.93 -9.46
C LYS A 20 -0.80 7.18 -9.68
N ILE A 21 -1.93 7.27 -8.99
CA ILE A 21 -2.83 8.41 -9.06
C ILE A 21 -2.67 9.37 -7.87
N GLY A 22 -1.67 9.15 -7.00
CA GLY A 22 -1.44 9.96 -5.81
C GLY A 22 -2.56 9.88 -4.77
N ARG A 23 -3.29 8.75 -4.70
CA ARG A 23 -4.48 8.56 -3.84
C ARG A 23 -4.36 7.49 -2.75
N LEU A 24 -3.16 7.28 -2.20
CA LEU A 24 -2.98 6.39 -1.05
C LEU A 24 -3.71 6.87 0.22
N ASP A 25 -4.16 8.14 0.27
CA ASP A 25 -5.03 8.68 1.32
C ASP A 25 -6.35 7.91 1.42
N ILE A 26 -6.93 7.48 0.30
CA ILE A 26 -8.27 6.85 0.27
C ILE A 26 -8.31 5.60 1.15
N ILE A 27 -7.31 4.72 1.04
CA ILE A 27 -7.29 3.48 1.83
C ILE A 27 -7.12 3.78 3.32
N ARG A 28 -6.38 4.83 3.66
CA ARG A 28 -6.18 5.27 5.04
C ARG A 28 -7.48 5.82 5.63
N ASP A 29 -8.23 6.59 4.85
CA ASP A 29 -9.50 7.19 5.28
C ASP A 29 -10.59 6.13 5.49
N VAL A 30 -10.61 5.07 4.67
CA VAL A 30 -11.61 3.99 4.75
C VAL A 30 -11.33 3.03 5.91
N PHE A 31 -10.08 2.64 6.11
CA PHE A 31 -9.71 1.53 7.00
C PHE A 31 -9.01 1.96 8.30
N GLN A 32 -8.49 3.18 8.39
CA GLN A 32 -7.72 3.72 9.54
C GLN A 32 -6.37 3.01 9.80
N LYS A 33 -6.31 1.67 9.67
CA LYS A 33 -5.11 0.86 9.83
C LYS A 33 -4.97 -0.14 8.69
N ILE A 34 -3.81 -0.10 8.04
CA ILE A 34 -3.48 -0.95 6.91
C ILE A 34 -2.18 -1.67 7.25
N TYR A 35 -2.18 -2.98 7.06
CA TYR A 35 -1.00 -3.82 7.15
C TYR A 35 -0.54 -4.20 5.75
N ILE A 36 0.75 -4.08 5.49
CA ILE A 36 1.38 -4.55 4.27
C ILE A 36 2.23 -5.76 4.66
N PRO A 37 1.99 -6.96 4.08
CA PRO A 37 2.86 -8.10 4.31
C PRO A 37 4.30 -7.77 3.92
N GLU A 38 5.28 -8.30 4.67
CA GLU A 38 6.71 -8.10 4.38
C GLU A 38 7.07 -8.49 2.95
N ALA A 39 6.59 -9.65 2.49
CA ALA A 39 6.81 -10.11 1.12
C ALA A 39 6.29 -9.13 0.04
N VAL A 40 5.15 -8.46 0.30
CA VAL A 40 4.58 -7.47 -0.62
C VAL A 40 5.46 -6.23 -0.68
N PHE A 41 5.97 -5.77 0.47
CA PHE A 41 6.89 -4.64 0.52
C PHE A 41 8.22 -4.97 -0.17
N ASP A 42 8.76 -6.16 0.08
CA ASP A 42 10.01 -6.61 -0.52
C ASP A 42 9.92 -6.72 -2.06
N GLU A 43 8.84 -7.28 -2.59
CA GLU A 43 8.61 -7.35 -4.04
C GLU A 43 8.39 -5.95 -4.63
N ALA A 44 7.38 -5.22 -4.13
CA ALA A 44 6.90 -4.01 -4.78
C ALA A 44 7.81 -2.79 -4.56
N VAL A 45 8.53 -2.72 -3.43
CA VAL A 45 9.36 -1.57 -3.06
C VAL A 45 10.84 -1.92 -3.12
N THR A 46 11.30 -2.93 -2.37
CA THR A 46 12.73 -3.25 -2.26
C THR A 46 13.30 -3.73 -3.60
N GLN A 47 12.73 -4.79 -4.17
CA GLN A 47 13.14 -5.34 -5.46
C GLN A 47 12.75 -4.39 -6.61
N GLY A 48 11.55 -3.79 -6.56
CA GLY A 48 11.13 -2.79 -7.52
C GLY A 48 12.12 -1.64 -7.67
N LYS A 49 12.66 -1.10 -6.57
CA LYS A 49 13.73 -0.08 -6.60
C LYS A 49 15.03 -0.61 -7.18
N ALA A 50 15.44 -1.82 -6.81
CA ALA A 50 16.65 -2.45 -7.35
C ALA A 50 16.57 -2.67 -8.87
N LEU A 51 15.35 -2.88 -9.40
CA LEU A 51 15.06 -3.04 -10.83
C LEU A 51 14.73 -1.71 -11.55
N ASN A 52 14.82 -0.56 -10.87
CA ASN A 52 14.44 0.76 -11.39
C ASN A 52 13.00 0.85 -11.90
N MET A 53 12.08 0.13 -11.27
CA MET A 53 10.65 0.24 -11.57
C MET A 53 10.12 1.58 -11.03
N SER A 54 9.49 2.38 -11.89
CA SER A 54 8.93 3.69 -11.51
C SER A 54 7.94 3.60 -10.34
N ASP A 55 7.19 2.50 -10.30
CA ASP A 55 6.11 2.30 -9.34
C ASP A 55 6.61 2.05 -7.91
N ALA A 56 7.88 1.65 -7.74
CA ALA A 56 8.44 1.32 -6.44
C ALA A 56 8.70 2.56 -5.56
N SER A 57 8.69 3.76 -6.14
CA SER A 57 8.95 5.03 -5.44
C SER A 57 7.67 5.78 -5.03
N ILE A 58 6.50 5.26 -5.40
CA ILE A 58 5.18 5.88 -5.17
C ILE A 58 4.29 5.08 -4.20
N ILE A 59 4.81 3.95 -3.71
CA ILE A 59 4.25 3.14 -2.62
C ILE A 59 4.99 3.48 -1.34
#